data_AF-A0A660YZY9-F1
#
_entry.id   AF-A0A660YZY9-F1
#
_cell.length_a   1.000
_cell.length_b   1.000
_cell.length_c   1.000
_cell.angle_alpha   90.00
_cell.angle_beta   90.00
_cell.angle_gamma   90.00
#
_symmetry.space_group_name_H-M   'P 1'
#
loop_
_entity.id
_entity.type
_entity.pdbx_description
1 polymer ?
#
loop_
_entity_poly.entity_id
_entity_poly.type
_entity_poly.pdbx_seq_one_letter_code
_entity_poly.pdbx_strand_id
1 'polypeptide(L)'
;LMHIGGNMLYLWIFGDNVEDAMGHTRYLLFYLICGIAASFTHIIFSAGSKVPSIGASGAISGVLAAYLILYPKAGVLVLIPDPFTFGLFYRLAKIPALVVLSFWIVFQFSYGLLSLPASYGSKGGVAWFAHIGGFVTGLLLVKSFAKYKHLTPYYRYMSWT
;
A
#
# COMPACT_ATOMS: atom_id res chain seq x y z
N LEU A 1 -11.85 -1.01 13.46
CA LEU A 1 -10.70 -0.28 14.05
C LEU A 1 -9.38 -0.67 13.38
N MET A 2 -8.98 -1.96 13.34
CA MET A 2 -7.73 -2.40 12.71
C MET A 2 -7.55 -1.95 11.25
N HIS A 3 -8.61 -1.97 10.43
CA HIS A 3 -8.53 -1.49 9.03
C HIS A 3 -8.17 -0.01 8.90
N ILE A 4 -8.76 0.85 9.73
CA ILE A 4 -8.48 2.30 9.71
C ILE A 4 -7.09 2.55 10.29
N GLY A 5 -6.74 1.90 11.40
CA GLY A 5 -5.41 2.01 12.01
C GLY A 5 -4.30 1.60 11.03
N GLY A 6 -4.48 0.50 10.30
CA GLY A 6 -3.55 0.06 9.26
C GLY A 6 -3.42 1.08 8.13
N ASN A 7 -4.54 1.59 7.60
CA ASN A 7 -4.53 2.62 6.56
C ASN A 7 -3.75 3.88 7.00
N MET A 8 -4.00 4.36 8.21
CA MET A 8 -3.31 5.54 8.73
C MET A 8 -1.82 5.26 8.97
N LEU A 9 -1.46 4.06 9.43
CA LEU A 9 -0.07 3.63 9.58
C LEU A 9 0.66 3.64 8.23
N TYR A 10 0.06 3.10 7.16
CA TYR A 10 0.65 3.12 5.82
C TYR A 10 0.83 4.56 5.31
N LEU A 11 -0.17 5.42 5.47
CA LEU A 11 -0.04 6.83 5.09
C LEU A 11 1.04 7.54 5.89
N TRP A 12 1.17 7.24 7.18
CA TRP A 12 2.20 7.84 8.03
C TRP A 12 3.62 7.39 7.67
N ILE A 13 3.81 6.13 7.25
CA ILE A 13 5.14 5.59 6.90
C ILE A 13 5.57 5.99 5.47
N PHE A 14 4.62 6.05 4.52
CA PHE A 14 4.94 6.14 3.10
C PHE A 14 4.38 7.39 2.42
N GLY A 15 3.33 8.00 2.96
CA GLY A 15 2.58 9.08 2.31
C GLY A 15 3.37 10.37 2.21
N ASP A 16 4.09 10.74 3.26
CA ASP A 16 4.92 11.95 3.34
C ASP A 16 6.00 11.98 2.25
N ASN A 17 6.77 10.91 2.11
CA ASN A 17 7.83 10.82 1.11
C ASN A 17 7.26 10.90 -0.33
N VAL A 18 6.11 10.28 -0.57
CA VAL A 18 5.46 10.33 -1.90
C VAL A 18 4.87 11.72 -2.15
N GLU A 19 4.31 12.36 -1.12
CA GLU A 19 3.82 13.72 -1.20
C GLU A 19 4.95 14.71 -1.49
N ASP A 20 6.08 14.61 -0.80
CA ASP A 20 7.27 15.43 -1.03
C ASP A 20 7.79 15.25 -2.46
N ALA A 21 7.81 14.01 -2.96
CA ALA A 21 8.23 13.72 -4.34
C ALA A 21 7.29 14.30 -5.41
N MET A 22 6.02 14.58 -5.12
CA MET A 22 5.04 15.07 -6.09
C MET A 22 4.66 16.55 -5.89
N GLY A 23 4.72 17.02 -4.65
CA GLY A 23 4.06 18.23 -4.13
C GLY A 23 2.59 17.99 -3.80
N HIS A 24 2.09 18.70 -2.77
CA HIS A 24 0.75 18.55 -2.18
C HIS A 24 -0.40 18.35 -3.18
N THR A 25 -0.54 19.26 -4.16
CA THR A 25 -1.66 19.22 -5.13
C THR A 25 -1.59 17.98 -6.03
N ARG A 26 -0.40 17.60 -6.50
CA ARG A 26 -0.23 16.44 -7.37
C ARG A 26 -0.45 15.15 -6.59
N TYR A 27 0.04 15.09 -5.36
CA TYR A 27 -0.19 13.98 -4.46
C TYR A 27 -1.69 13.75 -4.20
N LEU A 28 -2.44 14.82 -3.90
CA LEU A 28 -3.88 14.72 -3.69
C LEU A 28 -4.61 14.19 -4.94
N LEU A 29 -4.29 14.72 -6.12
CA LEU A 29 -4.87 14.26 -7.38
C LEU A 29 -4.51 12.79 -7.67
N PHE A 30 -3.24 12.43 -7.48
CA PHE A 30 -2.76 11.05 -7.63
C PHE A 30 -3.52 10.09 -6.70
N TYR A 31 -3.67 10.46 -5.42
CA TYR A 31 -4.39 9.69 -4.42
C TYR A 31 -5.86 9.48 -4.83
N LEU A 32 -6.55 10.54 -5.24
CA LEU A 32 -7.95 10.46 -5.67
C LEU A 32 -8.12 9.60 -6.93
N ILE A 33 -7.25 9.74 -7.93
CA ILE A 33 -7.28 8.93 -9.16
C ILE A 33 -7.07 7.45 -8.83
N CYS A 34 -6.08 7.13 -7.98
CA CYS A 34 -5.85 5.76 -7.53
C CYS A 34 -7.06 5.19 -6.78
N GLY A 35 -7.71 5.99 -5.93
CA GLY A 35 -8.92 5.59 -5.21
C GLY A 35 -10.10 5.29 -6.15
N ILE A 36 -10.33 6.15 -7.14
CA ILE A 36 -11.39 5.96 -8.14
C ILE A 36 -11.13 4.69 -8.96
N ALA A 37 -9.92 4.52 -9.48
CA ALA A 37 -9.54 3.33 -10.27
C ALA A 37 -9.62 2.03 -9.45
N ALA A 38 -9.24 2.09 -8.17
CA ALA A 38 -9.39 0.99 -7.24
C ALA A 38 -10.87 0.59 -7.03
N SER A 39 -11.75 1.58 -6.85
CA SER A 39 -13.19 1.34 -6.75
C SER A 39 -13.75 0.68 -7.99
N PHE A 40 -13.38 1.16 -9.20
CA PHE A 40 -13.81 0.52 -10.45
C PHE A 40 -13.31 -0.92 -10.58
N THR A 41 -12.04 -1.16 -10.25
CA THR A 41 -11.46 -2.51 -10.30
C THR A 41 -12.20 -3.44 -9.34
N HIS A 42 -12.50 -2.99 -8.13
CA HIS A 42 -13.28 -3.78 -7.18
C HIS A 42 -14.69 -4.09 -7.69
N ILE A 43 -15.39 -3.12 -8.26
CA ILE A 43 -16.74 -3.31 -8.82
C ILE A 43 -16.72 -4.38 -9.93
N ILE A 44 -15.72 -4.33 -10.82
CA ILE A 44 -15.60 -5.29 -11.93
C ILE A 44 -15.38 -6.72 -11.42
N PHE A 45 -14.47 -6.91 -10.47
CA PHE A 45 -14.08 -8.24 -9.97
C PHE A 45 -14.92 -8.73 -8.79
N SER A 46 -15.84 -7.91 -8.27
CA SER A 46 -16.68 -8.24 -7.12
C SER A 46 -18.13 -7.78 -7.33
N ALA A 47 -18.63 -7.81 -8.57
CA ALA A 47 -19.95 -7.33 -8.98
C ALA A 47 -21.15 -7.94 -8.20
N GLY A 48 -20.95 -9.09 -7.52
CA GLY A 48 -21.96 -9.73 -6.66
C GLY A 48 -21.82 -9.44 -5.15
N SER A 49 -20.77 -8.73 -4.73
CA SER A 49 -20.49 -8.44 -3.32
C SER A 49 -21.34 -7.29 -2.81
N LYS A 50 -22.08 -7.50 -1.71
CA LYS A 50 -22.79 -6.45 -0.98
C LYS A 50 -21.90 -5.70 0.02
N VAL A 51 -20.60 -5.98 0.03
CA VAL A 51 -19.65 -5.36 0.97
C VAL A 51 -19.25 -3.99 0.43
N PRO A 52 -19.59 -2.89 1.13
CA PRO A 52 -19.15 -1.56 0.70
C PRO A 52 -17.63 -1.46 0.82
N SER A 53 -16.97 -1.28 -0.32
CA SER A 53 -15.54 -1.01 -0.41
C SER A 53 -15.33 0.50 -0.50
N ILE A 54 -14.79 1.10 0.56
CA ILE A 54 -14.39 2.51 0.55
C ILE A 54 -13.03 2.59 -0.14
N GLY A 55 -12.96 3.33 -1.26
CA GLY A 55 -11.79 3.45 -2.13
C GLY A 55 -10.53 4.02 -1.47
N ALA A 56 -10.60 4.49 -0.22
CA ALA A 56 -9.46 5.02 0.53
C ALA A 56 -8.29 4.02 0.64
N SER A 57 -8.55 2.74 0.92
CA SER A 57 -7.46 1.75 1.02
C SER A 57 -6.84 1.39 -0.34
N GLY A 58 -7.63 1.49 -1.42
CA GLY A 58 -7.13 1.38 -2.79
C GLY A 58 -6.26 2.58 -3.18
N ALA A 59 -6.64 3.79 -2.80
CA ALA A 59 -5.83 4.99 -2.98
C ALA A 59 -4.47 4.87 -2.29
N ILE A 60 -4.45 4.39 -1.03
CA ILE A 60 -3.21 4.09 -0.29
C ILE A 60 -2.36 3.05 -1.04
N SER A 61 -2.98 2.03 -1.62
CA SER A 61 -2.25 1.03 -2.42
C SER A 61 -1.52 1.67 -3.62
N GLY A 62 -2.11 2.69 -4.24
CA GLY A 62 -1.44 3.51 -5.25
C GLY A 62 -0.25 4.30 -4.69
N VAL A 63 -0.35 4.84 -3.48
CA VAL A 63 0.77 5.50 -2.77
C VAL A 63 1.89 4.50 -2.49
N LEU A 64 1.58 3.28 -2.07
CA LEU A 64 2.59 2.23 -1.85
C LEU A 64 3.31 1.86 -3.16
N ALA A 65 2.58 1.76 -4.27
CA ALA A 65 3.19 1.55 -5.59
C ALA A 65 4.12 2.70 -5.98
N ALA A 66 3.73 3.95 -5.73
CA ALA A 66 4.60 5.09 -5.97
C ALA A 66 5.86 5.04 -5.10
N TYR A 67 5.73 4.73 -3.82
CA TYR A 67 6.87 4.58 -2.91
C TYR A 67 7.82 3.47 -3.36
N LEU A 68 7.28 2.33 -3.79
CA LEU A 68 8.07 1.20 -4.33
C LEU A 68 8.99 1.65 -5.48
N ILE A 69 8.47 2.48 -6.38
CA ILE A 69 9.24 2.97 -7.55
C ILE A 69 10.21 4.08 -7.17
N LEU A 70 9.81 5.00 -6.30
CA LEU A 70 10.62 6.16 -5.94
C LEU A 70 11.73 5.81 -4.94
N TYR A 71 11.48 4.87 -4.03
CA TYR A 71 12.35 4.56 -2.89
C TYR A 71 12.56 3.04 -2.69
N PRO A 72 12.90 2.25 -3.73
CA PRO A 72 12.97 0.78 -3.62
C PRO A 72 13.97 0.27 -2.59
N LYS A 73 15.05 1.03 -2.34
CA LYS A 73 16.12 0.69 -1.40
C LYS A 73 15.93 1.30 -0.01
N ALA A 74 14.87 2.08 0.23
CA ALA A 74 14.60 2.64 1.55
C ALA A 74 14.29 1.51 2.55
N GLY A 75 14.86 1.56 3.75
CA GLY A 75 14.65 0.58 4.79
C GLY A 75 13.36 0.85 5.56
N VAL A 76 12.38 -0.02 5.40
CA VAL A 76 11.16 -0.03 6.19
C VAL A 76 11.41 -0.82 7.47
N LEU A 77 11.06 -0.24 8.61
CA LEU A 77 11.07 -0.98 9.87
C LEU A 77 9.95 -2.01 9.90
N VAL A 78 10.33 -3.28 10.04
CA VAL A 78 9.42 -4.40 10.12
C VAL A 78 9.66 -5.13 11.44
N LEU A 79 8.58 -5.44 12.15
CA LEU A 79 8.61 -6.33 13.30
C LEU A 79 8.68 -7.77 12.78
N ILE A 80 9.81 -8.43 12.99
CA ILE A 80 10.04 -9.82 12.56
C ILE A 80 10.29 -10.72 13.78
N PRO A 81 9.91 -12.02 13.71
CA PRO A 81 10.33 -13.00 14.70
C PRO A 81 11.85 -13.04 14.77
N ASP A 82 12.42 -13.01 15.97
CA ASP A 82 13.86 -13.04 16.14
C ASP A 82 14.40 -14.46 15.84
N PRO A 83 15.28 -14.62 14.83
CA PRO A 83 15.75 -15.93 14.41
C PRO A 83 16.64 -16.62 15.45
N PHE A 84 17.25 -15.86 16.37
CA PHE A 84 18.15 -16.41 17.40
C PHE A 84 17.40 -16.96 18.62
N THR A 85 16.13 -16.56 18.79
CA THR A 85 15.25 -17.03 19.86
C THR A 85 14.18 -18.00 19.36
N PHE A 86 14.37 -18.58 18.16
CA PHE A 86 13.40 -19.47 17.51
C PHE A 86 11.99 -18.87 17.41
N GLY A 87 11.89 -17.55 17.26
CA GLY A 87 10.61 -16.84 17.14
C GLY A 87 9.85 -16.65 18.46
N LEU A 88 10.47 -16.90 19.62
CA LEU A 88 9.87 -16.61 20.92
C LEU A 88 9.81 -15.10 21.21
N PHE A 89 10.75 -14.33 20.66
CA PHE A 89 10.78 -12.87 20.75
C PHE A 89 10.67 -12.21 19.37
N TYR A 90 10.33 -10.92 19.36
CA TYR A 90 10.25 -10.10 18.15
C TYR A 90 11.32 -9.00 18.18
N ARG A 91 11.85 -8.66 17.01
CA ARG A 91 12.75 -7.53 16.84
C ARG A 91 12.34 -6.64 15.67
N LEU A 92 12.77 -5.39 15.72
CA LEU A 92 12.65 -4.47 14.61
C LEU A 92 13.85 -4.64 13.66
N ALA A 93 13.57 -4.86 12.38
CA ALA A 93 14.58 -4.96 11.34
C ALA A 93 14.26 -3.99 10.19
N LYS A 94 15.29 -3.35 9.64
CA LYS A 94 15.15 -2.53 8.43
C LYS A 94 15.22 -3.44 7.21
N ILE A 95 14.12 -3.52 6.47
CA ILE A 95 14.01 -4.32 5.24
C ILE A 95 13.75 -3.38 4.07
N PRO A 96 14.42 -3.57 2.90
CA PRO A 96 14.17 -2.72 1.73
C PRO A 96 12.68 -2.68 1.36
N ALA A 97 12.17 -1.49 1.06
CA ALA A 97 10.78 -1.25 0.65
C ALA A 97 10.40 -2.10 -0.56
N LEU A 98 11.35 -2.35 -1.47
CA LEU A 98 11.20 -3.29 -2.57
C LEU A 98 10.72 -4.67 -2.09
N VAL A 99 11.35 -5.22 -1.05
CA VAL A 99 11.00 -6.54 -0.53
C VAL A 99 9.65 -6.49 0.19
N VAL A 100 9.47 -5.52 1.09
CA VAL A 100 8.26 -5.42 1.91
C VAL A 100 7.00 -5.20 1.05
N LEU A 101 7.05 -4.24 0.13
CA LEU A 101 5.89 -3.86 -0.68
C LEU A 101 5.63 -4.88 -1.79
N SER A 102 6.67 -5.51 -2.36
CA SER A 102 6.48 -6.61 -3.32
C SER A 102 5.85 -7.83 -2.65
N PHE A 103 6.31 -8.20 -1.45
CA PHE A 103 5.68 -9.27 -0.67
C PHE A 103 4.21 -8.94 -0.39
N TRP A 104 3.93 -7.71 0.04
CA TRP A 104 2.58 -7.26 0.33
C TRP A 104 1.65 -7.36 -0.89
N ILE A 105 2.05 -6.88 -2.08
CA ILE A 105 1.18 -6.94 -3.26
C ILE A 105 1.00 -8.38 -3.79
N VAL A 106 2.02 -9.24 -3.67
CA VAL A 106 1.90 -10.67 -4.00
C VAL A 106 0.88 -11.35 -3.09
N PHE A 107 0.89 -11.01 -1.80
CA PHE A 107 -0.12 -11.48 -0.85
C PHE A 107 -1.52 -11.00 -1.25
N GLN A 108 -1.68 -9.71 -1.59
CA GLN A 108 -2.95 -9.15 -2.04
C GLN A 108 -3.51 -9.89 -3.27
N PHE A 109 -2.66 -10.14 -4.26
CA PHE A 109 -3.02 -10.90 -5.45
C PHE A 109 -3.42 -12.34 -5.13
N SER A 110 -2.64 -13.03 -4.29
CA SER A 110 -2.89 -14.42 -3.91
C SER A 110 -4.24 -14.60 -3.20
N TYR A 111 -4.54 -13.74 -2.21
CA TYR A 111 -5.82 -13.77 -1.51
C TYR A 111 -6.99 -13.29 -2.38
N GLY A 112 -6.73 -12.32 -3.28
CA GLY A 112 -7.71 -11.91 -4.29
C GLY A 112 -8.13 -13.08 -5.18
N LEU A 113 -7.17 -13.83 -5.72
CA LEU A 113 -7.42 -15.01 -6.55
C LEU A 113 -8.20 -16.09 -5.80
N LEU A 114 -7.82 -16.39 -4.55
CA LEU A 114 -8.51 -17.36 -3.70
C LEU A 114 -9.94 -16.91 -3.31
N SER A 115 -10.24 -15.62 -3.36
CA SER A 115 -11.57 -15.08 -3.04
C SER A 115 -12.58 -15.16 -4.20
N LEU A 116 -12.12 -15.38 -5.44
CA LEU A 116 -12.99 -15.45 -6.63
C LEU A 116 -14.07 -16.55 -6.52
N PRO A 117 -13.77 -17.80 -6.10
CA PRO A 117 -14.78 -18.85 -5.98
C PRO A 117 -15.79 -18.60 -4.85
N ALA A 118 -15.40 -17.84 -3.83
CA ALA A 118 -16.21 -17.56 -2.63
C ALA A 118 -17.13 -16.32 -2.78
N SER A 119 -17.14 -15.69 -3.96
CA SER A 119 -17.86 -14.43 -4.23
C SER A 119 -19.39 -14.57 -4.25
N TYR A 120 -19.92 -15.80 -4.15
CA TYR A 120 -21.33 -16.08 -3.92
C TYR A 120 -21.61 -16.33 -2.43
N GLY A 121 -21.75 -15.28 -1.62
CA GLY A 121 -22.40 -15.36 -0.31
C GLY A 121 -21.60 -14.93 0.92
N SER A 122 -20.33 -14.54 0.79
CA SER A 122 -19.53 -14.06 1.93
C SER A 122 -19.87 -12.60 2.29
N LYS A 123 -20.49 -12.41 3.47
CA LYS A 123 -20.73 -11.09 4.07
C LYS A 123 -19.45 -10.60 4.75
N GLY A 124 -18.73 -9.71 4.09
CA GLY A 124 -17.57 -9.02 4.66
C GLY A 124 -16.25 -9.71 4.34
N GLY A 125 -15.32 -8.94 3.78
CA GLY A 125 -13.98 -9.39 3.39
C GLY A 125 -13.12 -8.21 2.94
N VAL A 126 -11.80 -8.38 2.97
CA VAL A 126 -10.86 -7.38 2.45
C VAL A 126 -11.11 -7.21 0.95
N ALA A 127 -11.18 -5.97 0.48
CA ALA A 127 -11.35 -5.66 -0.94
C ALA A 127 -10.04 -5.84 -1.72
N TRP A 128 -9.53 -7.07 -1.81
CA TRP A 128 -8.25 -7.42 -2.43
C TRP A 128 -8.06 -6.78 -3.83
N PHE A 129 -9.10 -6.84 -4.67
CA PHE A 129 -9.08 -6.25 -6.01
C PHE A 129 -9.04 -4.71 -6.02
N ALA A 130 -9.53 -4.04 -4.98
CA ALA A 130 -9.35 -2.60 -4.84
C ALA A 130 -7.87 -2.26 -4.61
N HIS A 131 -7.18 -3.03 -3.77
CA HIS A 131 -5.75 -2.84 -3.51
C HIS A 131 -4.91 -3.09 -4.77
N ILE A 132 -5.20 -4.17 -5.50
CA ILE A 132 -4.54 -4.48 -6.77
C ILE A 132 -4.76 -3.36 -7.79
N GLY A 133 -6.01 -2.93 -8.00
CA GLY A 133 -6.33 -1.87 -8.95
C GLY A 133 -5.66 -0.53 -8.62
N GLY A 134 -5.68 -0.15 -7.34
CA GLY A 134 -5.00 1.05 -6.87
C GLY A 134 -3.48 0.97 -7.06
N PHE A 135 -2.86 -0.17 -6.72
CA PHE A 135 -1.43 -0.38 -6.87
C PHE A 135 -0.99 -0.31 -8.33
N VAL A 136 -1.68 -1.00 -9.24
CA VAL A 136 -1.41 -0.94 -10.69
C VAL A 136 -1.56 0.48 -11.21
N THR A 137 -2.62 1.19 -10.82
CA THR A 137 -2.81 2.60 -11.20
C THR A 137 -1.65 3.47 -10.73
N GLY A 138 -1.20 3.28 -9.49
CA GLY A 138 -0.04 3.99 -8.96
C GLY A 138 1.25 3.72 -9.72
N LEU A 139 1.52 2.46 -10.09
CA LEU A 139 2.68 2.08 -10.91
C LEU A 139 2.68 2.79 -12.28
N LEU A 140 1.51 2.90 -12.90
CA LEU A 140 1.37 3.53 -14.21
C LEU A 140 1.54 5.05 -14.14
N LEU A 141 1.06 5.69 -13.07
CA LEU A 141 1.00 7.15 -12.96
C LEU A 141 2.21 7.77 -12.26
N VAL A 142 2.96 7.02 -11.44
CA VAL A 142 4.01 7.62 -10.58
C VAL A 142 5.00 8.50 -11.36
N LYS A 143 5.44 8.08 -12.55
CA LYS A 143 6.44 8.81 -13.34
C LYS A 143 5.94 10.17 -13.86
N SER A 144 4.65 10.29 -14.16
CA SER A 144 4.07 11.56 -14.65
C SER A 144 3.75 12.53 -13.51
N PHE A 145 3.53 12.02 -12.30
CA PHE A 145 3.22 12.83 -11.12
C PHE A 145 4.47 13.27 -10.34
N ALA A 146 5.51 12.42 -10.28
CA ALA A 146 6.73 12.69 -9.52
C ALA A 146 7.57 13.83 -10.13
N LYS A 147 8.14 14.65 -9.25
CA LYS A 147 9.16 15.66 -9.55
C LYS A 147 10.49 15.14 -9.01
N TYR A 148 11.38 14.70 -9.89
CA TYR A 148 12.67 14.05 -9.52
C TYR A 148 13.70 14.95 -8.81
N LYS A 149 13.31 16.14 -8.32
CA LYS A 149 14.19 17.00 -7.53
C LYS A 149 14.10 16.56 -6.07
N HIS A 150 15.16 15.91 -5.57
CA HIS A 150 15.38 15.50 -4.17
C HIS A 150 14.74 14.16 -3.73
N LEU A 151 15.20 13.03 -4.32
CA LEU A 151 14.82 11.67 -3.92
C LEU A 151 15.61 11.10 -2.72
N THR A 152 15.88 11.91 -1.70
CA THR A 152 16.37 11.39 -0.42
C THR A 152 15.16 11.10 0.47
N PRO A 153 14.91 9.83 0.88
CA PRO A 153 13.88 9.54 1.87
C PRO A 153 14.21 10.32 3.16
N TYR A 154 13.32 11.18 3.62
CA TYR A 154 13.49 11.88 4.89
C TYR A 154 13.01 10.98 6.02
N TYR A 155 13.94 10.34 6.75
CA TYR A 155 13.60 9.58 7.94
C TYR A 155 13.30 10.54 9.11
N ARG A 156 12.08 11.09 9.18
CA ARG A 156 11.72 12.10 10.20
C ARG A 156 11.72 11.57 11.65
N TYR A 157 11.78 10.25 11.88
CA TYR A 157 11.52 9.67 13.21
C TYR A 157 12.51 8.60 13.70
N MET A 158 13.66 8.41 13.04
CA MET A 158 14.68 7.43 13.48
C MET A 158 16.02 8.08 13.84
N SER A 159 15.98 9.29 14.43
CA SER A 159 17.13 9.90 15.11
C SER A 159 17.03 9.79 16.64
N TRP A 160 16.40 8.73 17.15
CA TRP A 160 16.71 8.27 18.49
C TRP A 160 17.97 7.42 18.37
N THR A 161 19.08 8.05 18.74
CA THR A 161 20.43 7.51 18.98
C THR A 161 20.53 5.99 19.05
#